data_AF-A0A7W0RMD8-F1
#
_entry.id   AF-A0A7W0RMD8-F1
#
_cell.length_a   1.000
_cell.length_b   1.000
_cell.length_c   1.000
_cell.angle_alpha   90.00
_cell.angle_beta   90.00
_cell.angle_gamma   90.00
#
_symmetry.space_group_name_H-M   'P 1'
#
loop_
_entity.id
_entity.type
_entity.pdbx_description
1 polymer ?
#
loop_
_entity_poly.entity_id
_entity_poly.type
_entity_poly.pdbx_seq_one_letter_code
_entity_poly.pdbx_strand_id
1 'polypeptide(L)'
;MNHLTSAQRKLVYLLAMLLLLAPIVILGRPPGRDETGARTPGGTLAALRNEYDLGETSLGNVDPSSSTMNLVLLGFRGVAVNLLWKNALDQRDEKQWAQLRSTTDSIILLQPHYIKVWQFQGWNLAYNVSAEWDNVPDRYYWVKEGGKFYMRGTDRNSHSPDIAFNTGDILGKKVGRSDEWNYFRKYFLEDPDQKQFNGGHDPEFNRGYDQGKFSDNYLAARDWYLEANDREEKWPPQHIMMRELFRSYPAHSYMDMADALHREGRFDQTTQQTWRDGFYAWTREYGAEQFPSSVGPIHLEVTRPDEFEELARRNSELVGATVTPRQITDAVNFLQNTSNYRYWRMRSLAESRTETTLAHREIYDGQQLFKEGKLPQAQEKLLSGLEKLETVFESHTGFAEDSLAVEEVLLAMIYLRAIYTLNSEEMPTDLPLQRVWDNSDESQIEELERQFRRQTSSGLLG
;
A
#
# COMPACT_ATOMS: atom_id res chain seq x y z
N MET A 1 -23.87 -60.98 -6.46
CA MET A 1 -24.31 -60.58 -5.10
C MET A 1 -25.76 -60.99 -4.76
N ASN A 2 -26.51 -61.63 -5.67
CA ASN A 2 -27.93 -61.97 -5.45
C ASN A 2 -28.20 -63.22 -4.59
N HIS A 3 -27.17 -63.95 -4.16
CA HIS A 3 -27.29 -65.15 -3.31
C HIS A 3 -26.88 -64.93 -1.83
N LEU A 4 -26.56 -63.68 -1.45
CA LEU A 4 -26.16 -63.35 -0.07
C LEU A 4 -27.37 -62.80 0.71
N THR A 5 -27.47 -63.16 1.99
CA THR A 5 -28.47 -62.55 2.88
C THR A 5 -28.15 -61.07 3.13
N SER A 6 -29.14 -60.28 3.58
CA SER A 6 -28.94 -58.85 3.88
C SER A 6 -27.80 -58.61 4.88
N ALA A 7 -27.68 -59.46 5.91
CA ALA A 7 -26.60 -59.40 6.89
C ALA A 7 -25.22 -59.69 6.27
N GLN A 8 -25.13 -60.70 5.40
CA GLN A 8 -23.88 -61.03 4.69
C GLN A 8 -23.45 -59.91 3.73
N ARG A 9 -24.40 -59.27 3.03
CA ARG A 9 -24.08 -58.10 2.19
C ARG A 9 -23.55 -56.93 3.03
N LYS A 10 -24.18 -56.63 4.16
CA LYS A 10 -23.68 -55.60 5.11
C LYS A 10 -22.28 -55.92 5.63
N LEU A 11 -22.00 -57.18 5.95
CA LEU A 11 -20.66 -57.61 6.38
C LEU A 11 -19.62 -57.45 5.27
N VAL A 12 -19.98 -57.81 4.03
CA VAL A 12 -19.11 -57.61 2.85
C VAL A 12 -18.86 -56.13 2.59
N TYR A 13 -19.88 -55.28 2.70
CA TYR A 13 -19.70 -53.82 2.58
C TYR A 13 -18.82 -53.26 3.69
N LEU A 14 -19.00 -53.70 4.93
CA LEU A 14 -18.15 -53.29 6.05
C LEU A 14 -16.69 -53.70 5.83
N LEU A 15 -16.44 -54.95 5.41
CA LEU A 15 -15.10 -55.44 5.08
C LEU A 15 -14.49 -54.66 3.92
N ALA A 16 -15.25 -54.39 2.86
CA ALA A 16 -14.79 -53.59 1.73
C ALA A 16 -14.47 -52.14 2.15
N MET A 17 -15.29 -51.52 3.00
CA MET A 17 -15.04 -50.20 3.57
C MET A 17 -13.77 -50.18 4.41
N LEU A 18 -13.56 -51.18 5.27
CA LEU A 18 -12.34 -51.30 6.09
C LEU A 18 -11.09 -51.51 5.23
N LEU A 19 -11.19 -52.33 4.17
CA LEU A 19 -10.10 -52.59 3.24
C LEU A 19 -9.74 -51.35 2.41
N LEU A 20 -10.73 -50.52 2.06
CA LEU A 20 -10.52 -49.21 1.42
C LEU A 20 -10.00 -48.14 2.40
N LEU A 21 -10.39 -48.20 3.68
CA LEU A 21 -9.91 -47.28 4.71
C LEU A 21 -8.44 -47.49 5.07
N ALA A 22 -7.95 -48.74 5.07
CA ALA A 22 -6.57 -49.06 5.42
C ALA A 22 -5.50 -48.26 4.64
N PRO A 23 -5.50 -48.22 3.29
CA PRO A 23 -4.52 -47.41 2.55
C PRO A 23 -4.70 -45.90 2.80
N ILE A 24 -5.92 -45.41 3.00
CA ILE A 24 -6.18 -43.99 3.31
C ILE A 24 -5.54 -43.61 4.65
N VAL A 25 -5.71 -44.46 5.67
CA VAL A 25 -5.13 -44.23 7.00
C VAL A 25 -3.61 -44.35 6.97
N ILE A 26 -3.05 -45.33 6.27
CA ILE A 26 -1.59 -45.51 6.16
C ILE A 26 -0.94 -44.34 5.42
N LEU A 27 -1.53 -43.90 4.31
CA LEU A 27 -1.00 -42.79 3.52
C LEU A 27 -1.21 -41.43 4.20
N GLY A 28 -2.35 -41.24 4.87
CA GLY A 28 -2.76 -39.97 5.49
C GLY A 28 -2.45 -39.82 6.99
N ARG A 29 -1.77 -40.79 7.62
CA ARG A 29 -1.44 -40.75 9.06
C ARG A 29 -0.63 -39.48 9.39
N PRO A 30 -1.10 -38.63 10.32
CA PRO A 30 -0.34 -37.44 10.71
C PRO A 30 0.96 -37.83 11.45
N PRO A 31 2.01 -36.99 11.35
CA PRO A 31 3.22 -37.17 12.16
C PRO A 31 2.89 -37.06 13.65
N GLY A 32 3.45 -37.96 14.45
CA GLY A 32 3.19 -38.04 15.89
C GLY A 32 4.43 -37.69 16.71
N ARG A 33 4.27 -37.77 18.04
CA ARG A 33 5.39 -37.85 18.98
C ARG A 33 5.28 -39.18 19.72
N ASP A 34 6.41 -39.85 19.91
CA ASP A 34 6.45 -41.03 20.76
C ASP A 34 6.47 -40.64 22.26
N GLU A 35 6.47 -41.65 23.13
CA GLU A 35 6.45 -41.49 24.59
C GLU A 35 7.70 -40.74 25.13
N THR A 36 8.75 -40.64 24.31
CA THR A 36 10.00 -39.91 24.63
C THR A 36 10.02 -38.49 24.05
N GLY A 37 8.95 -38.09 23.34
CA GLY A 37 8.82 -36.80 22.68
C GLY A 37 9.48 -36.72 21.29
N ALA A 38 10.08 -37.81 20.79
CA ALA A 38 10.70 -37.85 19.48
C ALA A 38 9.64 -37.89 18.37
N ARG A 39 9.88 -37.15 17.27
CA ARG A 39 8.95 -37.08 16.13
C ARG A 39 8.90 -38.41 15.40
N THR A 40 7.72 -38.98 15.25
CA THR A 40 7.47 -40.13 14.38
C THR A 40 7.03 -39.66 12.99
N PRO A 41 7.61 -40.19 11.89
CA PRO A 41 7.21 -39.81 10.54
C PRO A 41 5.72 -40.12 10.28
N GLY A 42 5.01 -39.19 9.64
CA GLY A 42 3.66 -39.44 9.12
C GLY A 42 3.67 -40.36 7.89
N GLY A 43 2.48 -40.68 7.36
CA GLY A 43 2.34 -41.37 6.07
C GLY A 43 2.86 -40.53 4.90
N THR A 44 3.05 -41.15 3.73
CA THR A 44 3.64 -40.49 2.55
C THR A 44 2.88 -39.23 2.11
N LEU A 45 1.54 -39.24 2.17
CA LEU A 45 0.75 -38.04 1.85
C LEU A 45 0.90 -36.95 2.91
N ALA A 46 1.02 -37.31 4.19
CA ALA A 46 1.27 -36.34 5.25
C ALA A 46 2.68 -35.71 5.13
N ALA A 47 3.67 -36.51 4.73
CA ALA A 47 5.02 -36.03 4.45
C ALA A 47 5.05 -35.07 3.25
N LEU A 48 4.45 -35.46 2.11
CA LEU A 48 4.32 -34.59 0.93
C LEU A 48 3.52 -33.32 1.25
N ARG A 49 2.45 -33.44 2.05
CA ARG A 49 1.64 -32.31 2.48
C ARG A 49 2.44 -31.32 3.34
N ASN A 50 3.41 -31.80 4.10
CA ASN A 50 4.33 -30.95 4.88
C ASN A 50 5.45 -30.36 4.00
N GLU A 51 6.00 -31.15 3.10
CA GLU A 51 7.06 -30.74 2.16
C GLU A 51 6.61 -29.64 1.21
N TYR A 52 5.40 -29.77 0.67
CA TYR A 52 4.81 -28.78 -0.24
C TYR A 52 3.95 -27.73 0.48
N ASP A 53 3.98 -27.68 1.81
CA ASP A 53 3.16 -26.77 2.63
C ASP A 53 1.65 -26.81 2.29
N LEU A 54 1.16 -27.95 1.82
CA LEU A 54 -0.24 -28.19 1.48
C LEU A 54 -1.08 -28.51 2.73
N GLY A 55 -0.49 -28.44 3.93
CA GLY A 55 -1.16 -28.77 5.17
C GLY A 55 -0.92 -27.83 6.31
N GLU A 56 -1.98 -27.67 7.09
CA GLU A 56 -2.07 -26.82 8.27
C GLU A 56 -1.05 -27.20 9.37
N THR A 57 -0.32 -28.31 9.23
CA THR A 57 0.62 -28.87 10.22
C THR A 57 2.07 -28.39 10.11
N SER A 58 2.45 -27.59 9.10
CA SER A 58 3.87 -27.24 8.86
C SER A 58 4.39 -26.07 9.72
N LEU A 59 3.52 -25.18 10.19
CA LEU A 59 3.89 -24.07 11.06
C LEU A 59 3.25 -24.31 12.43
N GLY A 60 3.98 -24.07 13.53
CA GLY A 60 3.55 -24.29 14.92
C GLY A 60 2.29 -23.53 15.39
N ASN A 61 1.52 -22.96 14.45
CA ASN A 61 0.24 -22.29 14.63
C ASN A 61 -0.90 -23.07 13.94
N VAL A 62 -0.97 -24.39 14.12
CA VAL A 62 -2.20 -25.13 13.76
C VAL A 62 -3.28 -24.60 14.69
N ASP A 63 -4.26 -23.87 14.16
CA ASP A 63 -5.49 -23.63 14.92
C ASP A 63 -6.23 -24.98 14.98
N PRO A 64 -6.31 -25.64 16.16
CA PRO A 64 -6.91 -26.97 16.26
C PRO A 64 -8.36 -26.97 15.76
N SER A 65 -9.03 -25.82 15.80
CA SER A 65 -10.38 -25.66 15.29
C SER A 65 -10.46 -25.75 13.77
N SER A 66 -9.44 -25.29 13.03
CA SER A 66 -9.38 -25.34 11.55
C SER A 66 -9.28 -26.77 11.05
N SER A 67 -8.32 -27.51 11.60
CA SER A 67 -8.09 -28.91 11.24
C SER A 67 -9.27 -29.80 11.63
N THR A 68 -9.90 -29.51 12.77
CA THR A 68 -11.12 -30.21 13.22
C THR A 68 -12.30 -29.90 12.30
N MET A 69 -12.50 -28.64 11.92
CA MET A 69 -13.60 -28.24 11.05
C MET A 69 -13.45 -28.84 9.64
N ASN A 70 -12.21 -28.91 9.13
CA ASN A 70 -11.88 -29.59 7.89
C ASN A 70 -12.23 -31.09 7.95
N LEU A 71 -11.97 -31.74 9.08
CA LEU A 71 -12.29 -33.15 9.29
C LEU A 71 -13.80 -33.39 9.41
N VAL A 72 -14.54 -32.49 10.08
CA VAL A 72 -15.99 -32.59 10.26
C VAL A 72 -16.74 -32.39 8.94
N LEU A 73 -16.34 -31.40 8.15
CA LEU A 73 -17.07 -31.05 6.93
C LEU A 73 -16.72 -31.93 5.73
N LEU A 74 -15.57 -32.62 5.73
CA LEU A 74 -15.11 -33.45 4.62
C LEU A 74 -15.33 -32.76 3.25
N GLY A 75 -16.13 -33.36 2.35
CA GLY A 75 -16.45 -32.81 1.03
C GLY A 75 -17.46 -31.65 1.03
N PHE A 76 -18.15 -31.39 2.14
CA PHE A 76 -19.14 -30.31 2.26
C PHE A 76 -18.52 -28.95 2.60
N ARG A 77 -17.21 -28.87 2.80
CA ARG A 77 -16.47 -27.62 3.09
C ARG A 77 -16.82 -26.51 2.11
N GLY A 78 -16.81 -26.79 0.80
CA GLY A 78 -17.15 -25.80 -0.22
C GLY A 78 -18.59 -25.28 -0.14
N VAL A 79 -19.55 -26.14 0.24
CA VAL A 79 -20.95 -25.73 0.43
C VAL A 79 -21.09 -24.85 1.66
N ALA A 80 -20.48 -25.25 2.79
CA ALA A 80 -20.50 -24.48 4.02
C ALA A 80 -19.90 -23.08 3.82
N VAL A 81 -18.76 -23.00 3.13
CA VAL A 81 -18.12 -21.74 2.77
C VAL A 81 -19.04 -20.84 1.94
N ASN A 82 -19.69 -21.37 0.89
CA ASN A 82 -20.60 -20.56 0.06
C ASN A 82 -21.79 -20.02 0.86
N LEU A 83 -22.32 -20.79 1.81
CA LEU A 83 -23.37 -20.32 2.73
C LEU A 83 -22.86 -19.20 3.64
N LEU A 84 -21.65 -19.33 4.18
CA LEU A 84 -21.03 -18.28 4.98
C LEU A 84 -20.78 -17.01 4.15
N TRP A 85 -20.35 -17.14 2.90
CA TRP A 85 -20.18 -16.00 1.99
C TRP A 85 -21.51 -15.28 1.73
N LYS A 86 -22.59 -16.03 1.49
CA LYS A 86 -23.92 -15.43 1.36
C LYS A 86 -24.32 -14.70 2.65
N ASN A 87 -24.17 -15.34 3.81
CA ASN A 87 -24.48 -14.73 5.10
C ASN A 87 -23.64 -13.47 5.36
N ALA A 88 -22.37 -13.45 4.96
CA ALA A 88 -21.50 -12.28 5.10
C ALA A 88 -21.99 -11.11 4.23
N LEU A 89 -22.47 -11.38 3.01
CA LEU A 89 -23.07 -10.35 2.16
C LEU A 89 -24.37 -9.81 2.76
N ASP A 90 -25.26 -10.70 3.21
CA ASP A 90 -26.53 -10.31 3.85
C ASP A 90 -26.27 -9.49 5.14
N GLN A 91 -25.33 -9.93 5.99
CA GLN A 91 -24.93 -9.22 7.20
C GLN A 91 -24.30 -7.84 6.93
N ARG A 92 -23.54 -7.70 5.85
CA ARG A 92 -23.02 -6.40 5.40
C ARG A 92 -24.18 -5.47 5.03
N ASP A 93 -25.11 -5.96 4.21
CA ASP A 93 -26.25 -5.16 3.73
C ASP A 93 -27.18 -4.75 4.89
N GLU A 94 -27.30 -5.60 5.91
CA GLU A 94 -28.04 -5.34 7.14
C GLU A 94 -27.22 -4.58 8.21
N LYS A 95 -25.98 -4.19 7.93
CA LYS A 95 -25.05 -3.50 8.85
C LYS A 95 -24.79 -4.25 10.17
N GLN A 96 -24.85 -5.58 10.13
CA GLN A 96 -24.58 -6.49 11.25
C GLN A 96 -23.08 -6.75 11.42
N TRP A 97 -22.31 -5.72 11.78
CA TRP A 97 -20.83 -5.76 11.73
C TRP A 97 -20.19 -6.81 12.66
N ALA A 98 -20.75 -7.03 13.84
CA ALA A 98 -20.25 -8.04 14.77
C ALA A 98 -20.45 -9.46 14.22
N GLN A 99 -21.63 -9.73 13.65
CA GLN A 99 -21.91 -11.00 12.99
C GLN A 99 -21.05 -11.18 11.74
N LEU A 100 -20.89 -10.12 10.93
CA LEU A 100 -20.02 -10.12 9.75
C LEU A 100 -18.59 -10.54 10.12
N ARG A 101 -18.02 -9.97 11.18
CA ARG A 101 -16.69 -10.34 11.68
C ARG A 101 -16.60 -11.83 12.02
N SER A 102 -17.57 -12.35 12.79
CA SER A 102 -17.63 -13.76 13.16
C SER A 102 -17.78 -14.70 11.95
N THR A 103 -18.59 -14.31 10.97
CA THR A 103 -18.76 -15.07 9.73
C THR A 103 -17.47 -15.07 8.92
N THR A 104 -16.81 -13.92 8.80
CA THR A 104 -15.50 -13.79 8.13
C THR A 104 -14.42 -14.64 8.79
N ASP A 105 -14.35 -14.65 10.14
CA ASP A 105 -13.43 -15.51 10.88
C ASP A 105 -13.72 -17.01 10.61
N SER A 106 -14.99 -17.39 10.45
CA SER A 106 -15.36 -18.75 10.07
C SER A 106 -14.96 -19.08 8.63
N ILE A 107 -15.05 -18.12 7.70
CA ILE A 107 -14.62 -18.32 6.31
C ILE A 107 -13.11 -18.54 6.25
N ILE A 108 -12.29 -17.73 6.93
CA ILE A 108 -10.83 -17.92 6.94
C ILE A 108 -10.43 -19.20 7.66
N LEU A 109 -11.18 -19.64 8.68
CA LEU A 109 -10.99 -20.95 9.29
C LEU A 109 -11.22 -22.07 8.28
N LEU A 110 -12.26 -21.92 7.46
CA LEU A 110 -12.56 -22.87 6.40
C LEU A 110 -11.76 -22.69 5.13
N GLN A 111 -11.02 -21.60 4.91
CA GLN A 111 -10.23 -21.37 3.69
C GLN A 111 -8.98 -20.53 3.98
N PRO A 112 -8.08 -20.98 4.87
CA PRO A 112 -6.99 -20.14 5.37
C PRO A 112 -5.98 -19.76 4.29
N HIS A 113 -5.82 -20.60 3.26
CA HIS A 113 -4.88 -20.37 2.16
C HIS A 113 -5.52 -19.79 0.89
N TYR A 114 -6.81 -19.44 0.93
CA TYR A 114 -7.46 -18.83 -0.22
C TYR A 114 -7.27 -17.32 -0.17
N ILE A 115 -6.21 -16.84 -0.83
CA ILE A 115 -5.75 -15.43 -0.86
C ILE A 115 -6.90 -14.45 -1.12
N LYS A 116 -7.84 -14.78 -2.02
CA LYS A 116 -8.96 -13.90 -2.37
C LYS A 116 -9.90 -13.59 -1.21
N VAL A 117 -10.06 -14.50 -0.24
CA VAL A 117 -10.83 -14.21 1.00
C VAL A 117 -10.15 -13.09 1.77
N TRP A 118 -8.84 -13.19 1.95
CA TRP A 118 -8.05 -12.20 2.67
C TRP A 118 -8.10 -10.83 2.01
N GLN A 119 -7.90 -10.80 0.70
CA GLN A 119 -8.00 -9.58 -0.11
C GLN A 119 -9.39 -8.93 -0.04
N PHE A 120 -10.45 -9.70 -0.30
CA PHE A 120 -11.78 -9.13 -0.32
C PHE A 120 -12.20 -8.62 1.06
N GLN A 121 -12.02 -9.43 2.10
CA GLN A 121 -12.51 -9.08 3.44
C GLN A 121 -11.67 -7.99 4.10
N GLY A 122 -10.34 -8.01 3.94
CA GLY A 122 -9.47 -6.93 4.42
C GLY A 122 -9.81 -5.59 3.76
N TRP A 123 -10.02 -5.58 2.45
CA TRP A 123 -10.46 -4.39 1.72
C TRP A 123 -11.87 -3.96 2.14
N ASN A 124 -12.82 -4.89 2.25
CA ASN A 124 -14.19 -4.59 2.64
C ASN A 124 -14.26 -3.92 4.02
N LEU A 125 -13.50 -4.41 5.01
CA LEU A 125 -13.43 -3.80 6.34
C LEU A 125 -12.82 -2.39 6.28
N ALA A 126 -11.65 -2.25 5.64
CA ALA A 126 -10.90 -0.99 5.65
C ALA A 126 -11.48 0.09 4.72
N TYR A 127 -12.27 -0.27 3.71
CA TYR A 127 -12.85 0.69 2.75
C TYR A 127 -14.36 0.79 2.92
N ASN A 128 -15.10 -0.29 2.64
CA ASN A 128 -16.56 -0.24 2.62
C ASN A 128 -17.15 -0.05 4.01
N VAL A 129 -16.81 -0.92 4.97
CA VAL A 129 -17.34 -0.84 6.33
C VAL A 129 -16.91 0.48 6.96
N SER A 130 -15.64 0.85 6.84
CA SER A 130 -15.15 2.15 7.36
C SER A 130 -15.95 3.36 6.83
N ALA A 131 -16.42 3.31 5.58
CA ALA A 131 -17.13 4.43 4.96
C ALA A 131 -18.54 4.63 5.52
N GLU A 132 -19.14 3.57 6.09
CA GLU A 132 -20.50 3.57 6.65
C GLU A 132 -20.61 4.21 8.04
N TRP A 133 -19.50 4.57 8.67
CA TRP A 133 -19.47 5.18 10.01
C TRP A 133 -19.27 6.68 9.91
N ASP A 134 -20.07 7.48 10.60
CA ASP A 134 -19.95 8.94 10.50
C ASP A 134 -18.69 9.48 11.18
N ASN A 135 -18.38 8.98 12.37
CA ASN A 135 -17.34 9.52 13.24
C ASN A 135 -15.95 8.98 12.88
N VAL A 136 -14.96 9.88 12.77
CA VAL A 136 -13.61 9.56 12.27
C VAL A 136 -12.87 8.48 13.09
N PRO A 137 -12.89 8.48 14.43
CA PRO A 137 -12.35 7.38 15.24
C PRO A 137 -12.96 6.01 14.92
N ASP A 138 -14.27 5.95 14.67
CA ASP A 138 -14.96 4.69 14.35
C ASP A 138 -14.59 4.21 12.94
N ARG A 139 -14.45 5.14 11.97
CA ARG A 139 -13.87 4.83 10.65
C ARG A 139 -12.47 4.23 10.82
N TYR A 140 -11.62 4.86 11.63
CA TYR A 140 -10.25 4.40 11.89
C TYR A 140 -10.20 3.02 12.53
N TYR A 141 -11.10 2.72 13.47
CA TYR A 141 -11.23 1.38 14.05
C TYR A 141 -11.35 0.30 12.96
N TRP A 142 -12.25 0.48 11.99
CA TRP A 142 -12.42 -0.47 10.90
C TRP A 142 -11.25 -0.51 9.91
N VAL A 143 -10.54 0.61 9.71
CA VAL A 143 -9.28 0.64 8.96
C VAL A 143 -8.23 -0.24 9.62
N LYS A 144 -8.05 -0.11 10.94
CA LYS A 144 -7.14 -0.98 11.71
C LYS A 144 -7.55 -2.43 11.62
N GLU A 145 -8.84 -2.75 11.78
CA GLU A 145 -9.33 -4.13 11.69
C GLU A 145 -9.06 -4.76 10.33
N GLY A 146 -9.29 -4.03 9.23
CA GLY A 146 -8.95 -4.51 7.88
C GLY A 146 -7.44 -4.68 7.68
N GLY A 147 -6.63 -3.76 8.20
CA GLY A 147 -5.17 -3.85 8.18
C GLY A 147 -4.63 -5.05 8.96
N LYS A 148 -5.08 -5.25 10.19
CA LYS A 148 -4.76 -6.42 11.02
C LYS A 148 -5.20 -7.72 10.36
N PHE A 149 -6.35 -7.70 9.68
CA PHE A 149 -6.83 -8.82 8.89
C PHE A 149 -5.86 -9.18 7.75
N TYR A 150 -5.37 -8.19 7.02
CA TYR A 150 -4.31 -8.39 6.03
C TYR A 150 -3.02 -8.93 6.64
N MET A 151 -2.56 -8.37 7.76
CA MET A 151 -1.35 -8.86 8.43
C MET A 151 -1.48 -10.33 8.85
N ARG A 152 -2.61 -10.73 9.44
CA ARG A 152 -2.91 -12.14 9.73
C ARG A 152 -2.90 -13.00 8.46
N GLY A 153 -3.47 -12.48 7.37
CA GLY A 153 -3.46 -13.14 6.07
C GLY A 153 -2.04 -13.34 5.53
N THR A 154 -1.17 -12.35 5.67
CA THR A 154 0.23 -12.38 5.27
C THR A 154 1.04 -13.39 6.08
N ASP A 155 0.79 -13.48 7.39
CA ASP A 155 1.39 -14.49 8.28
C ASP A 155 0.92 -15.91 7.91
N ARG A 156 -0.35 -16.07 7.54
CA ARG A 156 -0.95 -17.36 7.15
C ARG A 156 -0.59 -17.80 5.73
N ASN A 157 -0.30 -16.85 4.84
CA ASN A 157 0.04 -17.08 3.45
C ASN A 157 1.44 -16.53 3.20
N SER A 158 2.44 -17.11 3.87
CA SER A 158 3.84 -16.71 3.74
C SER A 158 4.26 -16.64 2.27
N HIS A 159 3.83 -17.61 1.47
CA HIS A 159 4.12 -17.73 0.05
C HIS A 159 3.50 -16.67 -0.87
N SER A 160 2.59 -15.83 -0.36
CA SER A 160 1.91 -14.82 -1.16
C SER A 160 2.57 -13.44 -1.02
N PRO A 161 3.11 -12.87 -2.12
CA PRO A 161 3.53 -11.47 -2.14
C PRO A 161 2.33 -10.51 -2.09
N ASP A 162 1.20 -10.91 -2.67
CA ASP A 162 0.04 -10.03 -2.84
C ASP A 162 -0.51 -9.48 -1.51
N ILE A 163 -0.67 -10.33 -0.49
CA ILE A 163 -1.28 -9.91 0.78
C ILE A 163 -0.33 -8.97 1.55
N ALA A 164 0.98 -9.20 1.48
CA ALA A 164 1.98 -8.30 2.05
C ALA A 164 1.89 -6.91 1.37
N PHE A 165 1.79 -6.88 0.05
CA PHE A 165 1.58 -5.63 -0.69
C PHE A 165 0.27 -4.94 -0.31
N ASN A 166 -0.84 -5.68 -0.19
CA ASN A 166 -2.13 -5.12 0.24
C ASN A 166 -2.06 -4.55 1.67
N THR A 167 -1.24 -5.15 2.55
CA THR A 167 -0.96 -4.61 3.88
C THR A 167 -0.26 -3.25 3.79
N GLY A 168 0.76 -3.14 2.92
CA GLY A 168 1.42 -1.88 2.60
C GLY A 168 0.43 -0.84 2.07
N ASP A 169 -0.50 -1.22 1.19
CA ASP A 169 -1.53 -0.32 0.65
C ASP A 169 -2.48 0.24 1.73
N ILE A 170 -2.86 -0.56 2.73
CA ILE A 170 -3.65 -0.05 3.86
C ILE A 170 -2.86 1.02 4.63
N LEU A 171 -1.60 0.73 4.96
CA LEU A 171 -0.77 1.62 5.75
C LEU A 171 -0.35 2.87 4.99
N GLY A 172 -0.02 2.76 3.71
CA GLY A 172 0.40 3.89 2.88
C GLY A 172 -0.80 4.69 2.38
N LYS A 173 -1.69 4.04 1.61
CA LYS A 173 -2.76 4.75 0.90
C LYS A 173 -3.97 5.01 1.79
N LYS A 174 -4.52 3.99 2.48
CA LYS A 174 -5.75 4.18 3.26
C LYS A 174 -5.52 5.10 4.47
N VAL A 175 -4.44 4.90 5.22
CA VAL A 175 -4.09 5.78 6.35
C VAL A 175 -3.55 7.13 5.86
N GLY A 176 -2.69 7.15 4.85
CA GLY A 176 -1.96 8.36 4.46
C GLY A 176 -2.64 9.28 3.45
N ARG A 177 -3.64 8.80 2.67
CA ARG A 177 -4.24 9.56 1.55
C ARG A 177 -5.77 9.56 1.50
N SER A 178 -6.47 8.95 2.46
CA SER A 178 -7.94 9.06 2.56
C SER A 178 -8.39 10.50 2.86
N ASP A 179 -9.68 10.80 2.73
CA ASP A 179 -10.20 12.13 3.07
C ASP A 179 -9.91 12.50 4.54
N GLU A 180 -9.88 11.50 5.43
CA GLU A 180 -9.57 11.62 6.86
C GLU A 180 -8.08 11.41 7.20
N TRP A 181 -7.18 11.44 6.20
CA TRP A 181 -5.75 11.15 6.35
C TRP A 181 -5.09 11.93 7.51
N ASN A 182 -5.47 13.19 7.69
CA ASN A 182 -4.94 14.08 8.72
C ASN A 182 -5.24 13.60 10.14
N TYR A 183 -6.36 12.90 10.34
CA TYR A 183 -6.69 12.23 11.60
C TYR A 183 -6.04 10.86 11.66
N PHE A 184 -6.13 10.05 10.60
CA PHE A 184 -5.62 8.67 10.61
C PHE A 184 -4.11 8.58 10.81
N ARG A 185 -3.34 9.52 10.24
CA ARG A 185 -1.89 9.59 10.48
C ARG A 185 -1.53 9.89 11.93
N LYS A 186 -2.29 10.78 12.58
CA LYS A 186 -2.14 11.04 14.03
C LYS A 186 -2.53 9.80 14.83
N TYR A 187 -3.65 9.18 14.47
CA TYR A 187 -4.16 7.97 15.12
C TYR A 187 -3.24 6.75 14.98
N PHE A 188 -2.43 6.71 13.92
CA PHE A 188 -1.41 5.69 13.73
C PHE A 188 -0.29 5.72 14.78
N LEU A 189 -0.02 6.90 15.35
CA LEU A 189 0.98 7.10 16.40
C LEU A 189 0.34 7.13 17.79
N GLU A 190 -0.85 7.70 17.91
CA GLU A 190 -1.63 7.80 19.15
C GLU A 190 -3.08 7.41 18.88
N ASP A 191 -3.46 6.21 19.27
CA ASP A 191 -4.77 5.65 18.97
C ASP A 191 -5.89 6.44 19.67
N PRO A 192 -7.04 6.68 19.00
CA PRO A 192 -8.16 7.35 19.62
C PRO A 192 -8.81 6.54 20.76
N ASP A 193 -8.64 5.20 20.79
CA ASP A 193 -9.07 4.39 21.93
C ASP A 193 -8.06 4.44 23.09
N GLN A 194 -8.11 5.55 23.80
CA GLN A 194 -7.28 5.83 24.97
C GLN A 194 -7.45 4.80 26.09
N LYS A 195 -8.61 4.15 26.21
CA LYS A 195 -8.84 3.13 27.25
C LYS A 195 -8.08 1.85 26.93
N GLN A 196 -8.03 1.49 25.65
CA GLN A 196 -7.35 0.29 25.20
C GLN A 196 -5.83 0.49 25.11
N PHE A 197 -5.38 1.65 24.61
CA PHE A 197 -3.97 1.86 24.26
C PHE A 197 -3.24 2.89 25.13
N ASN A 198 -3.90 3.48 26.13
CA ASN A 198 -3.29 4.40 27.11
C ASN A 198 -2.49 5.56 26.44
N GLY A 199 -3.06 6.15 25.39
CA GLY A 199 -2.43 7.24 24.62
C GLY A 199 -1.27 6.81 23.73
N GLY A 200 -1.08 5.50 23.52
CA GLY A 200 -0.12 4.94 22.56
C GLY A 200 -0.77 4.48 21.26
N HIS A 201 0.06 3.94 20.37
CA HIS A 201 -0.37 3.28 19.14
C HIS A 201 -0.98 1.90 19.40
N ASP A 202 -1.63 1.33 18.39
CA ASP A 202 -2.07 -0.07 18.40
C ASP A 202 -0.89 -0.98 17.97
N PRO A 203 -0.25 -1.76 18.87
CA PRO A 203 0.96 -2.51 18.56
C PRO A 203 0.73 -3.70 17.62
N GLU A 204 -0.51 -4.10 17.39
CA GLU A 204 -0.81 -5.14 16.40
C GLU A 204 -0.90 -4.55 14.99
N PHE A 205 -1.34 -3.30 14.86
CA PHE A 205 -1.45 -2.59 13.58
C PHE A 205 -0.16 -1.84 13.21
N ASN A 206 0.56 -1.30 14.20
CA ASN A 206 1.87 -0.67 14.03
C ASN A 206 2.97 -1.49 14.74
N ARG A 207 3.17 -2.74 14.27
CA ARG A 207 4.00 -3.79 14.93
C ARG A 207 5.48 -3.45 15.13
N GLY A 208 6.02 -2.46 14.42
CA GLY A 208 7.43 -2.10 14.52
C GLY A 208 7.72 -0.93 15.46
N TYR A 209 6.70 -0.16 15.86
CA TYR A 209 6.87 1.13 16.54
C TYR A 209 7.78 1.05 17.76
N ASP A 210 7.50 0.11 18.66
CA ASP A 210 8.26 -0.09 19.91
C ASP A 210 9.71 -0.57 19.69
N GLN A 211 10.03 -1.07 18.49
CA GLN A 211 11.39 -1.46 18.10
C GLN A 211 12.17 -0.30 17.47
N GLY A 212 11.62 0.92 17.53
CA GLY A 212 12.15 2.09 16.82
C GLY A 212 11.97 2.01 15.30
N LYS A 213 11.16 1.06 14.80
CA LYS A 213 10.79 0.95 13.39
C LYS A 213 9.42 1.61 13.22
N PHE A 214 9.23 2.47 12.22
CA PHE A 214 7.93 3.08 11.86
C PHE A 214 7.42 4.23 12.75
N SER A 215 8.15 5.34 12.76
CA SER A 215 7.64 6.63 13.25
C SER A 215 6.58 7.28 12.35
N ASP A 216 6.25 6.66 11.20
CA ASP A 216 5.30 7.14 10.19
C ASP A 216 4.65 5.94 9.46
N ASN A 217 3.38 6.07 9.08
CA ASN A 217 2.64 5.01 8.39
C ASN A 217 3.21 4.67 7.01
N TYR A 218 3.86 5.61 6.31
CA TYR A 218 4.48 5.33 5.01
C TYR A 218 5.77 4.52 5.16
N LEU A 219 6.54 4.72 6.22
CA LEU A 219 7.68 3.85 6.52
C LEU A 219 7.22 2.45 6.94
N ALA A 220 6.10 2.35 7.66
CA ALA A 220 5.47 1.06 7.93
C ALA A 220 5.06 0.37 6.62
N ALA A 221 4.42 1.10 5.71
CA ALA A 221 4.04 0.60 4.39
C ALA A 221 5.26 0.13 3.58
N ARG A 222 6.35 0.91 3.58
CA ARG A 222 7.61 0.58 2.92
C ARG A 222 8.12 -0.80 3.30
N ASP A 223 8.17 -1.12 4.58
CA ASP A 223 8.69 -2.42 5.03
C ASP A 223 7.77 -3.57 4.62
N TRP A 224 6.45 -3.36 4.56
CA TRP A 224 5.53 -4.33 3.97
C TRP A 224 5.71 -4.50 2.46
N TYR A 225 6.01 -3.42 1.73
CA TYR A 225 6.34 -3.51 0.31
C TYR A 225 7.68 -4.22 0.08
N LEU A 226 8.68 -4.01 0.94
CA LEU A 226 9.94 -4.76 0.89
C LEU A 226 9.73 -6.25 1.18
N GLU A 227 8.93 -6.59 2.19
CA GLU A 227 8.54 -7.98 2.46
C GLU A 227 7.79 -8.60 1.26
N ALA A 228 6.92 -7.82 0.60
CA ALA A 228 6.21 -8.27 -0.60
C ALA A 228 7.18 -8.51 -1.78
N ASN A 229 8.18 -7.64 -1.97
CA ASN A 229 9.25 -7.79 -2.95
C ASN A 229 10.10 -9.04 -2.69
N ASP A 230 10.49 -9.27 -1.43
CA ASP A 230 11.25 -10.45 -1.02
C ASP A 230 10.48 -11.75 -1.27
N ARG A 231 9.16 -11.72 -1.06
CA ARG A 231 8.27 -12.86 -1.35
C ARG A 231 8.11 -13.09 -2.85
N GLU A 232 7.94 -12.05 -3.65
CA GLU A 232 7.82 -12.20 -5.11
C GLU A 232 9.10 -12.74 -5.73
N GLU A 233 10.26 -12.36 -5.19
CA GLU A 233 11.55 -12.91 -5.63
C GLU A 233 11.67 -14.41 -5.34
N LYS A 234 11.23 -14.85 -4.15
CA LYS A 234 11.30 -16.26 -3.73
C LYS A 234 10.23 -17.11 -4.40
N TRP A 235 9.03 -16.56 -4.56
CA TRP A 235 7.81 -17.27 -4.93
C TRP A 235 6.99 -16.48 -5.97
N PRO A 236 7.55 -16.25 -7.18
CA PRO A 236 6.83 -15.55 -8.24
C PRO A 236 5.68 -16.41 -8.80
N PRO A 237 4.65 -15.80 -9.44
CA PRO A 237 4.45 -14.36 -9.63
C PRO A 237 3.49 -13.73 -8.60
N GLN A 238 3.54 -12.41 -8.46
CA GLN A 238 2.44 -11.62 -7.90
C GLN A 238 1.37 -11.32 -8.97
N HIS A 239 0.13 -11.03 -8.54
CA HIS A 239 -1.03 -10.87 -9.44
C HIS A 239 -1.74 -9.50 -9.31
N ILE A 240 -1.06 -8.50 -8.79
CA ILE A 240 -1.60 -7.16 -8.55
C ILE A 240 -1.35 -6.26 -9.76
N MET A 241 -0.12 -6.21 -10.26
CA MET A 241 0.29 -5.30 -11.33
C MET A 241 1.50 -5.82 -12.10
N MET A 242 2.09 -5.01 -12.99
CA MET A 242 3.38 -5.32 -13.62
C MET A 242 4.49 -5.37 -12.55
N ARG A 243 5.44 -6.32 -12.64
CA ARG A 243 6.52 -6.48 -11.66
C ARG A 243 7.32 -5.19 -11.47
N GLU A 244 7.63 -4.51 -12.56
CA GLU A 244 8.36 -3.26 -12.59
C GLU A 244 7.64 -2.15 -11.81
N LEU A 245 6.30 -2.14 -11.81
CA LEU A 245 5.52 -1.22 -10.97
C LEU A 245 5.46 -1.67 -9.52
N PHE A 246 5.30 -2.98 -9.29
CA PHE A 246 5.24 -3.55 -7.96
C PHE A 246 6.51 -3.22 -7.15
N ARG A 247 7.68 -3.29 -7.80
CA ARG A 247 8.99 -3.02 -7.20
C ARG A 247 9.24 -1.54 -6.86
N SER A 248 8.45 -0.59 -7.38
CA SER A 248 8.67 0.86 -7.16
C SER A 248 8.13 1.40 -5.83
N TYR A 249 7.21 0.67 -5.19
CA TYR A 249 6.48 1.13 -4.01
C TYR A 249 7.32 1.43 -2.75
N PRO A 250 8.42 0.71 -2.47
CA PRO A 250 9.32 1.10 -1.38
C PRO A 250 9.90 2.51 -1.55
N ALA A 251 10.25 2.90 -2.78
CA ALA A 251 10.77 4.23 -3.07
C ALA A 251 9.67 5.31 -3.02
N HIS A 252 8.47 5.00 -3.53
CA HIS A 252 7.31 5.89 -3.39
C HIS A 252 6.96 6.19 -1.93
N SER A 253 7.13 5.23 -1.03
CA SER A 253 6.80 5.41 0.38
C SER A 253 7.56 6.57 1.02
N TYR A 254 8.82 6.82 0.63
CA TYR A 254 9.56 8.00 1.08
C TYR A 254 8.98 9.30 0.51
N MET A 255 8.69 9.32 -0.79
CA MET A 255 8.12 10.50 -1.46
C MET A 255 6.75 10.87 -0.89
N ASP A 256 5.92 9.85 -0.63
CA ASP A 256 4.59 10.02 -0.04
C ASP A 256 4.64 10.52 1.40
N MET A 257 5.61 10.04 2.18
CA MET A 257 5.88 10.55 3.52
C MET A 257 6.28 12.03 3.44
N ALA A 258 7.21 12.38 2.56
CA ALA A 258 7.72 13.73 2.45
C ALA A 258 6.61 14.71 2.01
N ASP A 259 5.77 14.32 1.05
CA ASP A 259 4.58 15.08 0.64
C ASP A 259 3.59 15.27 1.79
N ALA A 260 3.29 14.20 2.55
CA ALA A 260 2.41 14.30 3.70
C ALA A 260 2.96 15.23 4.79
N LEU A 261 4.26 15.20 5.04
CA LEU A 261 4.93 16.11 5.98
C LEU A 261 4.82 17.58 5.54
N HIS A 262 5.00 17.88 4.24
CA HIS A 262 4.77 19.23 3.71
C HIS A 262 3.32 19.69 3.93
N ARG A 263 2.33 18.82 3.65
CA ARG A 263 0.91 19.12 3.88
C ARG A 263 0.57 19.34 5.36
N GLU A 264 1.33 18.72 6.26
CA GLU A 264 1.24 18.93 7.72
C GLU A 264 1.96 20.20 8.20
N GLY A 265 2.62 20.95 7.31
CA GLY A 265 3.37 22.15 7.66
C GLY A 265 4.78 21.87 8.22
N ARG A 266 5.32 20.67 7.97
CA ARG A 266 6.64 20.25 8.47
C ARG A 266 7.69 20.43 7.38
N PHE A 267 8.44 21.52 7.46
CA PHE A 267 9.49 21.91 6.51
C PHE A 267 10.90 21.84 7.12
N ASP A 268 11.10 20.94 8.10
CA ASP A 268 12.38 20.79 8.79
C ASP A 268 13.37 19.92 7.99
N GLN A 269 14.59 19.77 8.52
CA GLN A 269 15.64 18.97 7.88
C GLN A 269 15.23 17.49 7.69
N THR A 270 14.32 16.97 8.51
CA THR A 270 13.79 15.60 8.38
C THR A 270 12.98 15.45 7.10
N THR A 271 12.09 16.40 6.80
CA THR A 271 11.28 16.35 5.57
C THR A 271 12.16 16.46 4.33
N GLN A 272 13.13 17.38 4.35
CA GLN A 272 14.11 17.50 3.27
C GLN A 272 14.92 16.20 3.10
N GLN A 273 15.37 15.60 4.19
CA GLN A 273 16.10 14.32 4.15
C GLN A 273 15.21 13.20 3.60
N THR A 274 13.92 13.19 3.93
CA THR A 274 12.97 12.19 3.42
C THR A 274 12.81 12.29 1.90
N TRP A 275 12.76 13.51 1.33
CA TRP A 275 12.81 13.70 -0.12
C TRP A 275 14.12 13.20 -0.75
N ARG A 276 15.26 13.44 -0.08
CA ARG A 276 16.56 12.88 -0.52
C ARG A 276 16.55 11.37 -0.51
N ASP A 277 16.06 10.75 0.56
CA ASP A 277 15.97 9.29 0.70
C ASP A 277 15.06 8.71 -0.40
N GLY A 278 13.96 9.38 -0.72
CA GLY A 278 13.11 9.04 -1.86
C GLY A 278 13.82 9.13 -3.20
N PHE A 279 14.58 10.19 -3.46
CA PHE A 279 15.39 10.32 -4.68
C PHE A 279 16.46 9.22 -4.78
N TYR A 280 17.14 8.92 -3.67
CA TYR A 280 18.14 7.84 -3.63
C TYR A 280 17.49 6.48 -3.85
N ALA A 281 16.40 6.16 -3.17
CA ALA A 281 15.68 4.91 -3.36
C ALA A 281 15.16 4.77 -4.81
N TRP A 282 14.66 5.85 -5.40
CA TRP A 282 14.17 5.84 -6.78
C TRP A 282 15.27 5.61 -7.81
N THR A 283 16.44 6.24 -7.63
CA THR A 283 17.52 6.21 -8.64
C THR A 283 18.56 5.12 -8.42
N ARG A 284 18.93 4.85 -7.15
CA ARG A 284 20.01 3.94 -6.78
C ARG A 284 19.54 2.55 -6.40
N GLU A 285 18.29 2.39 -5.97
CA GLU A 285 17.71 1.10 -5.64
C GLU A 285 16.79 0.65 -6.79
N TYR A 286 15.61 1.25 -6.91
CA TYR A 286 14.62 0.89 -7.93
C TYR A 286 15.14 1.11 -9.36
N GLY A 287 15.70 2.29 -9.63
CA GLY A 287 16.21 2.65 -10.95
C GLY A 287 17.39 1.81 -11.42
N ALA A 288 18.17 1.25 -10.49
CA ALA A 288 19.31 0.38 -10.78
C ALA A 288 18.94 -1.10 -10.85
N GLU A 289 17.73 -1.48 -10.40
CA GLU A 289 17.24 -2.86 -10.43
C GLU A 289 17.22 -3.41 -11.86
N GLN A 290 17.71 -4.64 -12.04
CA GLN A 290 17.74 -5.30 -13.34
C GLN A 290 16.41 -6.02 -13.58
N PHE A 291 15.68 -5.58 -14.59
CA PHE A 291 14.44 -6.20 -15.04
C PHE A 291 14.67 -7.07 -16.28
N PRO A 292 14.12 -8.29 -16.30
CA PRO A 292 14.22 -9.15 -17.48
C PRO A 292 13.42 -8.56 -18.65
N SER A 293 14.00 -8.56 -19.85
CA SER A 293 13.32 -8.12 -21.06
C SER A 293 13.69 -8.98 -22.27
N SER A 294 13.00 -8.77 -23.39
CA SER A 294 13.29 -9.46 -24.67
C SER A 294 14.68 -9.16 -25.24
N VAL A 295 15.32 -8.08 -24.77
CA VAL A 295 16.65 -7.63 -25.20
C VAL A 295 17.69 -7.86 -24.10
N GLY A 296 17.45 -8.80 -23.20
CA GLY A 296 18.27 -9.07 -22.01
C GLY A 296 17.92 -8.17 -20.81
N PRO A 297 18.61 -8.31 -19.67
CA PRO A 297 18.35 -7.50 -18.49
C PRO A 297 18.62 -6.00 -18.72
N ILE A 298 17.69 -5.15 -18.32
CA ILE A 298 17.78 -3.69 -18.41
C ILE A 298 17.42 -3.04 -17.07
N HIS A 299 17.73 -1.76 -16.88
CA HIS A 299 17.35 -0.98 -15.70
C HIS A 299 16.87 0.41 -16.12
N LEU A 300 16.25 1.17 -15.21
CA LEU A 300 15.62 2.44 -15.54
C LEU A 300 16.59 3.63 -15.50
N GLU A 301 17.59 3.64 -14.61
CA GLU A 301 18.58 4.73 -14.48
C GLU A 301 19.69 4.61 -15.55
N VAL A 302 19.30 4.74 -16.82
CA VAL A 302 20.23 4.85 -17.96
C VAL A 302 20.14 6.26 -18.51
N THR A 303 21.22 7.03 -18.39
CA THR A 303 21.18 8.48 -18.65
C THR A 303 22.12 8.92 -19.75
N ARG A 304 23.18 8.17 -20.03
CA ARG A 304 24.21 8.56 -21.00
C ARG A 304 24.20 7.67 -22.24
N PRO A 305 24.48 8.21 -23.45
CA PRO A 305 24.54 7.43 -24.68
C PRO A 305 25.48 6.21 -24.62
N ASP A 306 26.62 6.32 -23.94
CA ASP A 306 27.60 5.23 -23.78
C ASP A 306 27.03 4.05 -22.97
N GLU A 307 26.15 4.32 -22.00
CA GLU A 307 25.52 3.26 -21.19
C GLU A 307 24.57 2.41 -22.05
N PHE A 308 23.86 3.01 -23.02
CA PHE A 308 23.02 2.27 -23.95
C PHE A 308 23.85 1.36 -24.87
N GLU A 309 25.02 1.83 -25.32
CA GLU A 309 25.94 1.03 -26.13
C GLU A 309 26.52 -0.15 -25.33
N GLU A 310 26.90 0.10 -24.07
CA GLU A 310 27.41 -0.94 -23.18
C GLU A 310 26.36 -2.02 -22.88
N LEU A 311 25.12 -1.61 -22.56
CA LEU A 311 24.01 -2.54 -22.35
C LEU A 311 23.73 -3.37 -23.60
N ALA A 312 23.72 -2.76 -24.79
CA ALA A 312 23.49 -3.46 -26.05
C ALA A 312 24.57 -4.52 -26.32
N ARG A 313 25.84 -4.17 -26.10
CA ARG A 313 26.97 -5.11 -26.24
C ARG A 313 26.84 -6.28 -25.25
N ARG A 314 26.67 -5.97 -23.97
CA ARG A 314 26.53 -6.98 -22.91
C ARG A 314 25.35 -7.91 -23.17
N ASN A 315 24.20 -7.35 -23.53
CA ASN A 315 23.00 -8.15 -23.74
C ASN A 315 23.04 -8.93 -25.05
N SER A 316 23.80 -8.50 -26.06
CA SER A 316 24.04 -9.30 -27.26
C SER A 316 24.76 -10.61 -26.93
N GLU A 317 25.74 -10.56 -26.02
CA GLU A 317 26.45 -11.73 -25.53
C GLU A 317 25.54 -12.67 -24.73
N LEU A 318 24.70 -12.11 -23.84
CA LEU A 318 23.78 -12.87 -22.99
C LEU A 318 22.66 -13.56 -23.76
N VAL A 319 22.07 -12.86 -24.74
CA VAL A 319 20.92 -13.37 -25.52
C VAL A 319 21.39 -14.24 -26.70
N GLY A 320 22.66 -14.13 -27.11
CA GLY A 320 23.21 -14.86 -28.26
C GLY A 320 22.73 -14.34 -29.62
N ALA A 321 22.27 -13.09 -29.67
CA ALA A 321 21.82 -12.40 -30.88
C ALA A 321 22.20 -10.92 -30.82
N THR A 322 22.39 -10.26 -31.96
CA THR A 322 22.73 -8.83 -31.99
C THR A 322 21.58 -7.99 -31.42
N VAL A 323 21.84 -7.34 -30.29
CA VAL A 323 20.98 -6.31 -29.67
C VAL A 323 21.57 -4.95 -29.99
N THR A 324 20.75 -4.05 -30.53
CA THR A 324 21.18 -2.69 -30.89
C THR A 324 20.92 -1.70 -29.75
N PRO A 325 21.69 -0.59 -29.65
CA PRO A 325 21.44 0.47 -28.67
C PRO A 325 20.02 1.02 -28.74
N ARG A 326 19.45 1.12 -29.96
CA ARG A 326 18.06 1.56 -30.17
C ARG A 326 17.05 0.62 -29.50
N GLN A 327 17.24 -0.69 -29.59
CA GLN A 327 16.36 -1.66 -28.94
C GLN A 327 16.43 -1.56 -27.41
N ILE A 328 17.61 -1.28 -26.84
CA ILE A 328 17.75 -0.98 -25.42
C ILE A 328 17.00 0.31 -25.08
N THR A 329 17.19 1.38 -25.85
CA THR A 329 16.49 2.66 -25.66
C THR A 329 14.98 2.48 -25.67
N ASP A 330 14.42 1.75 -26.63
CA ASP A 330 12.99 1.51 -26.72
C ASP A 330 12.45 0.73 -25.50
N ALA A 331 13.19 -0.29 -25.04
CA ALA A 331 12.82 -1.08 -23.87
C ALA A 331 12.92 -0.27 -22.56
N VAL A 332 13.98 0.52 -22.38
CA VAL A 332 14.14 1.43 -21.23
C VAL A 332 13.05 2.50 -21.25
N ASN A 333 12.75 3.09 -22.41
CA ASN A 333 11.68 4.09 -22.55
C ASN A 333 10.32 3.51 -22.17
N PHE A 334 10.02 2.28 -22.57
CA PHE A 334 8.79 1.59 -22.18
C PHE A 334 8.67 1.48 -20.65
N LEU A 335 9.73 1.05 -19.96
CA LEU A 335 9.73 0.96 -18.49
C LEU A 335 9.65 2.33 -17.80
N GLN A 336 10.43 3.29 -18.28
CA GLN A 336 10.44 4.65 -17.76
C GLN A 336 9.07 5.33 -17.92
N ASN A 337 8.38 5.09 -19.03
CA ASN A 337 7.03 5.61 -19.26
C ASN A 337 5.98 4.88 -18.40
N THR A 338 6.11 3.56 -18.23
CA THR A 338 5.15 2.77 -17.44
C THR A 338 5.14 3.18 -15.97
N SER A 339 6.32 3.46 -15.39
CA SER A 339 6.50 3.82 -13.98
C SER A 339 6.52 5.33 -13.72
N ASN A 340 6.33 6.17 -14.76
CA ASN A 340 6.57 7.61 -14.69
C ASN A 340 7.96 7.95 -14.09
N TYR A 341 8.98 7.17 -14.44
CA TYR A 341 10.31 7.22 -13.82
C TYR A 341 10.96 8.61 -13.86
N ARG A 342 10.92 9.26 -15.03
CA ARG A 342 11.56 10.56 -15.25
C ARG A 342 10.92 11.66 -14.39
N TYR A 343 9.59 11.62 -14.29
CA TYR A 343 8.81 12.55 -13.48
C TYR A 343 9.17 12.42 -12.00
N TRP A 344 9.10 11.21 -11.43
CA TRP A 344 9.41 11.00 -10.01
C TRP A 344 10.87 11.25 -9.68
N ARG A 345 11.80 10.94 -10.60
CA ARG A 345 13.22 11.28 -10.48
C ARG A 345 13.44 12.79 -10.43
N MET A 346 12.78 13.55 -11.31
CA MET A 346 12.88 15.01 -11.34
C MET A 346 12.24 15.63 -10.09
N ARG A 347 11.01 15.22 -9.76
CA ARG A 347 10.26 15.76 -8.62
C ARG A 347 11.02 15.56 -7.32
N SER A 348 11.41 14.32 -7.01
CA SER A 348 12.15 14.04 -5.78
C SER A 348 13.50 14.76 -5.70
N LEU A 349 14.18 14.99 -6.84
CA LEU A 349 15.38 15.82 -6.88
C LEU A 349 15.08 17.28 -6.55
N ALA A 350 14.06 17.87 -7.20
CA ALA A 350 13.68 19.27 -7.00
C ALA A 350 13.23 19.51 -5.55
N GLU A 351 12.38 18.65 -5.02
CA GLU A 351 11.83 18.72 -3.65
C GLU A 351 12.89 18.51 -2.56
N SER A 352 13.98 17.79 -2.87
CA SER A 352 15.08 17.56 -1.94
C SER A 352 16.00 18.77 -1.69
N ARG A 353 15.79 19.86 -2.48
CA ARG A 353 16.59 21.09 -2.42
C ARG A 353 16.08 22.02 -1.31
N THR A 354 16.99 22.80 -0.75
CA THR A 354 16.66 23.73 0.35
C THR A 354 15.77 24.86 -0.15
N GLU A 355 16.03 25.31 -1.37
CA GLU A 355 15.31 26.38 -2.05
C GLU A 355 13.84 26.02 -2.22
N THR A 356 13.55 24.78 -2.65
CA THR A 356 12.19 24.25 -2.81
C THR A 356 11.48 24.13 -1.46
N THR A 357 12.13 23.55 -0.44
CA THR A 357 11.56 23.48 0.92
C THR A 357 11.23 24.87 1.48
N LEU A 358 12.08 25.87 1.24
CA LEU A 358 11.84 27.25 1.67
C LEU A 358 10.69 27.90 0.90
N ALA A 359 10.52 27.61 -0.39
CA ALA A 359 9.39 28.08 -1.17
C ALA A 359 8.05 27.59 -0.59
N HIS A 360 7.93 26.27 -0.39
CA HIS A 360 6.74 25.65 0.20
C HIS A 360 6.44 26.20 1.61
N ARG A 361 7.49 26.37 2.43
CA ARG A 361 7.35 26.94 3.77
C ARG A 361 6.76 28.35 3.75
N GLU A 362 7.30 29.23 2.90
CA GLU A 362 6.82 30.62 2.81
C GLU A 362 5.37 30.68 2.31
N ILE A 363 5.01 29.84 1.32
CA ILE A 363 3.61 29.73 0.86
C ILE A 363 2.71 29.25 2.00
N TYR A 364 3.09 28.19 2.70
CA TYR A 364 2.33 27.66 3.83
C TYR A 364 2.17 28.69 4.96
N ASP A 365 3.26 29.33 5.38
CA ASP A 365 3.26 30.36 6.42
C ASP A 365 2.35 31.53 6.01
N GLY A 366 2.38 31.94 4.73
CA GLY A 366 1.47 32.95 4.17
C GLY A 366 -0.02 32.56 4.26
N GLN A 367 -0.36 31.30 3.96
CA GLN A 367 -1.71 30.79 4.11
C GLN A 367 -2.18 30.75 5.58
N GLN A 368 -1.30 30.43 6.52
CA GLN A 368 -1.63 30.48 7.95
C GLN A 368 -1.83 31.91 8.44
N LEU A 369 -0.93 32.83 8.06
CA LEU A 369 -1.05 34.25 8.40
C LEU A 369 -2.33 34.88 7.85
N PHE A 370 -2.79 34.44 6.67
CA PHE A 370 -4.08 34.86 6.12
C PHE A 370 -5.24 34.44 7.04
N LYS A 371 -5.24 33.19 7.51
CA LYS A 371 -6.27 32.67 8.43
C LYS A 371 -6.25 33.38 9.78
N GLU A 372 -5.09 33.84 10.23
CA GLU A 372 -4.92 34.66 11.44
C GLU A 372 -5.33 36.13 11.23
N GLY A 373 -5.72 36.54 10.01
CA GLY A 373 -6.08 37.92 9.68
C GLY A 373 -4.88 38.87 9.51
N LYS A 374 -3.65 38.35 9.47
CA LYS A 374 -2.41 39.13 9.32
C LYS A 374 -2.09 39.38 7.84
N LEU A 375 -3.00 40.07 7.14
CA LEU A 375 -2.99 40.19 5.68
C LEU A 375 -1.67 40.73 5.08
N PRO A 376 -1.02 41.79 5.63
CA PRO A 376 0.24 42.29 5.06
C PRO A 376 1.37 41.26 5.11
N GLN A 377 1.47 40.53 6.23
CA GLN A 377 2.50 39.50 6.41
C GLN A 377 2.19 38.27 5.54
N ALA A 378 0.90 37.93 5.39
CA ALA A 378 0.46 36.87 4.49
C ALA A 378 0.85 37.16 3.03
N GLN A 379 0.60 38.39 2.57
CA GLN A 379 0.96 38.83 1.22
C GLN A 379 2.47 38.76 0.97
N GLU A 380 3.27 39.29 1.90
CA GLU A 380 4.74 39.24 1.82
C GLU A 380 5.24 37.80 1.69
N LYS A 381 4.72 36.89 2.52
CA LYS A 381 5.11 35.47 2.51
C LYS A 381 4.68 34.73 1.25
N LEU A 382 3.45 34.95 0.76
CA LEU A 382 2.97 34.33 -0.47
C LEU A 382 3.79 34.78 -1.70
N LEU A 383 4.08 36.09 -1.82
CA LEU A 383 4.92 36.60 -2.91
C LEU A 383 6.35 36.05 -2.83
N SER A 384 6.98 36.13 -1.64
CA SER A 384 8.31 35.57 -1.36
C SER A 384 8.41 34.08 -1.69
N GLY A 385 7.35 33.32 -1.42
CA GLY A 385 7.25 31.90 -1.74
C GLY A 385 7.13 31.63 -3.23
N LEU A 386 6.26 32.36 -3.92
CA LEU A 386 6.08 32.26 -5.38
C LEU A 386 7.36 32.62 -6.15
N GLU A 387 8.09 33.66 -5.74
CA GLU A 387 9.39 34.03 -6.34
C GLU A 387 10.43 32.90 -6.22
N LYS A 388 10.49 32.24 -5.05
CA LYS A 388 11.39 31.10 -4.83
C LYS A 388 10.98 29.91 -5.68
N LEU A 389 9.68 29.65 -5.77
CA LEU A 389 9.16 28.56 -6.58
C LEU A 389 9.39 28.82 -8.08
N GLU A 390 9.32 30.07 -8.53
CA GLU A 390 9.68 30.47 -9.89
C GLU A 390 11.14 30.10 -10.23
N THR A 391 12.06 30.39 -9.31
CA THR A 391 13.47 30.00 -9.45
C THR A 391 13.64 28.47 -9.54
N VAL A 392 12.81 27.71 -8.81
CA VAL A 392 12.80 26.24 -8.89
C VAL A 392 12.28 25.77 -10.25
N PHE A 393 11.21 26.39 -10.77
CA PHE A 393 10.63 26.07 -12.09
C PHE A 393 11.62 26.33 -13.22
N GLU A 394 12.43 27.39 -13.12
CA GLU A 394 13.47 27.71 -14.09
C GLU A 394 14.66 26.75 -14.03
N SER A 395 15.02 26.27 -12.85
CA SER A 395 16.17 25.37 -12.65
C SER A 395 15.88 23.90 -12.97
N HIS A 396 14.61 23.47 -12.96
CA HIS A 396 14.21 22.09 -13.21
C HIS A 396 13.18 22.01 -14.35
N THR A 397 13.67 21.79 -15.57
CA THR A 397 12.82 21.61 -16.76
C THR A 397 11.84 20.45 -16.56
N GLY A 398 10.54 20.77 -16.59
CA GLY A 398 9.44 19.81 -16.36
C GLY A 398 8.75 19.91 -15.00
N PHE A 399 9.36 20.60 -14.01
CA PHE A 399 8.71 20.77 -12.70
C PHE A 399 7.48 21.70 -12.80
N ALA A 400 7.48 22.60 -13.78
CA ALA A 400 6.32 23.43 -14.12
C ALA A 400 5.11 22.65 -14.68
N GLU A 401 5.29 21.36 -15.03
CA GLU A 401 4.22 20.45 -15.44
C GLU A 401 3.74 19.57 -14.28
N ASP A 402 4.35 19.69 -13.09
CA ASP A 402 3.93 18.97 -11.90
C ASP A 402 2.58 19.50 -11.41
N SER A 403 1.56 18.63 -11.41
CA SER A 403 0.20 19.04 -11.06
C SER A 403 0.08 19.57 -9.63
N LEU A 404 0.85 19.04 -8.68
CA LEU A 404 0.77 19.47 -7.28
C LEU A 404 1.48 20.82 -7.07
N ALA A 405 2.62 21.05 -7.71
CA ALA A 405 3.28 22.35 -7.70
C ALA A 405 2.42 23.42 -8.39
N VAL A 406 1.77 23.08 -9.51
CA VAL A 406 0.81 23.96 -10.19
C VAL A 406 -0.37 24.30 -9.29
N GLU A 407 -0.98 23.30 -8.63
CA GLU A 407 -2.08 23.52 -7.69
C GLU A 407 -1.69 24.44 -6.52
N GLU A 408 -0.48 24.28 -5.98
CA GLU A 408 0.03 25.14 -4.91
C GLU A 408 0.20 26.60 -5.37
N VAL A 409 0.74 26.82 -6.57
CA VAL A 409 0.87 28.15 -7.18
C VAL A 409 -0.51 28.79 -7.34
N LEU A 410 -1.45 28.08 -7.96
CA LEU A 410 -2.81 28.57 -8.18
C LEU A 410 -3.50 28.89 -6.85
N LEU A 411 -3.36 28.02 -5.84
CA LEU A 411 -3.92 28.27 -4.52
C LEU A 411 -3.30 29.52 -3.87
N ALA A 412 -1.97 29.68 -3.91
CA ALA A 412 -1.29 30.87 -3.42
C ALA A 412 -1.78 32.15 -4.11
N MET A 413 -2.02 32.10 -5.42
CA MET A 413 -2.60 33.21 -6.19
C MET A 413 -4.06 33.51 -5.79
N ILE A 414 -4.87 32.49 -5.48
CA ILE A 414 -6.23 32.68 -4.93
C ILE A 414 -6.18 33.40 -3.58
N TYR A 415 -5.25 33.02 -2.70
CA TYR A 415 -5.03 33.71 -1.42
C TYR A 415 -4.61 35.18 -1.66
N LEU A 416 -3.66 35.44 -2.57
CA LEU A 416 -3.25 36.81 -2.94
C LEU A 416 -4.43 37.63 -3.46
N ARG A 417 -5.21 37.09 -4.40
CA ARG A 417 -6.41 37.74 -4.95
C ARG A 417 -7.40 38.11 -3.84
N ALA A 418 -7.59 37.23 -2.86
CA ALA A 418 -8.43 37.53 -1.70
C ALA A 418 -7.85 38.66 -0.84
N ILE A 419 -6.53 38.70 -0.60
CA ILE A 419 -5.87 39.78 0.15
C ILE A 419 -6.06 41.14 -0.55
N TYR A 420 -5.75 41.22 -1.85
CA TYR A 420 -5.93 42.46 -2.62
C TYR A 420 -7.39 42.95 -2.59
N THR A 421 -8.34 42.02 -2.76
CA THR A 421 -9.77 42.33 -2.66
C THR A 421 -10.16 42.88 -1.29
N LEU A 422 -9.66 42.26 -0.20
CA LEU A 422 -9.93 42.72 1.17
C LEU A 422 -9.31 44.09 1.46
N ASN A 423 -8.17 44.40 0.86
CA ASN A 423 -7.51 45.71 0.99
C ASN A 423 -8.12 46.78 0.05
N SER A 424 -9.09 46.44 -0.79
CA SER A 424 -9.62 47.31 -1.85
C SER A 424 -8.54 47.79 -2.84
N GLU A 425 -7.57 46.92 -3.11
CA GLU A 425 -6.47 47.15 -4.04
C GLU A 425 -6.64 46.29 -5.30
N GLU A 426 -6.12 46.75 -6.44
CA GLU A 426 -6.05 45.95 -7.66
C GLU A 426 -4.83 45.02 -7.60
N MET A 427 -5.03 43.74 -7.94
CA MET A 427 -3.94 42.78 -8.02
C MET A 427 -3.02 43.12 -9.22
N PRO A 428 -1.69 43.18 -9.03
CA PRO A 428 -0.75 43.38 -10.13
C PRO A 428 -0.88 42.29 -11.21
N THR A 429 -0.58 42.65 -12.46
CA THR A 429 -0.61 41.71 -13.60
C THR A 429 0.71 40.99 -13.84
N ASP A 430 1.77 41.38 -13.14
CA ASP A 430 3.15 40.89 -13.29
C ASP A 430 3.62 40.10 -12.06
N LEU A 431 2.75 39.24 -11.51
CA LEU A 431 3.10 38.38 -10.39
C LEU A 431 4.05 37.24 -10.79
N PRO A 432 4.90 36.76 -9.86
CA PRO A 432 5.71 35.56 -10.09
C PRO A 432 4.80 34.38 -10.46
N LEU A 433 5.22 33.60 -11.46
CA LEU A 433 4.45 32.47 -11.99
C LEU A 433 3.06 32.82 -12.55
N GLN A 434 2.79 34.08 -12.92
CA GLN A 434 1.52 34.48 -13.56
C GLN A 434 1.17 33.61 -14.79
N ARG A 435 2.18 33.18 -15.55
CA ARG A 435 2.02 32.27 -16.69
C ARG A 435 1.35 30.93 -16.33
N VAL A 436 1.46 30.48 -15.08
CA VAL A 436 0.82 29.24 -14.62
C VAL A 436 -0.69 29.46 -14.55
N TRP A 437 -1.13 30.58 -13.96
CA TRP A 437 -2.53 30.97 -13.93
C TRP A 437 -3.12 31.10 -15.33
N ASP A 438 -2.42 31.81 -16.22
CA ASP A 438 -2.91 32.10 -17.58
C ASP A 438 -3.06 30.84 -18.45
N ASN A 439 -2.30 29.78 -18.14
CA ASN A 439 -2.34 28.50 -18.85
C ASN A 439 -3.21 27.43 -18.16
N SER A 440 -3.81 27.75 -17.01
CA SER A 440 -4.60 26.78 -16.23
C SER A 440 -6.07 26.76 -16.67
N ASP A 441 -6.69 25.58 -16.60
CA ASP A 441 -8.09 25.40 -16.94
C ASP A 441 -9.01 26.00 -15.88
N GLU A 442 -10.13 26.61 -16.30
CA GLU A 442 -11.12 27.24 -15.41
C GLU A 442 -11.67 26.25 -14.36
N SER A 443 -11.87 24.99 -14.73
CA SER A 443 -12.37 23.94 -13.84
C SER A 443 -11.42 23.62 -12.68
N GLN A 444 -10.11 23.71 -12.91
CA GLN A 444 -9.08 23.51 -11.88
C GLN A 444 -9.10 24.67 -10.89
N ILE A 445 -9.18 25.91 -11.40
CA ILE A 445 -9.29 27.12 -10.59
C ILE A 445 -10.55 27.06 -9.71
N GLU A 446 -11.70 26.66 -10.28
CA GLU A 446 -12.94 26.53 -9.52
C GLU A 446 -12.86 25.53 -8.35
N GLU A 447 -12.18 24.39 -8.52
CA GLU A 447 -11.97 23.43 -7.43
C GLU A 447 -11.08 24.01 -6.34
N LEU A 448 -9.99 24.67 -6.72
CA LEU A 448 -9.09 25.32 -5.75
C LEU A 448 -9.78 26.48 -5.02
N GLU A 449 -10.69 27.20 -5.66
CA GLU A 449 -11.52 28.19 -4.98
C GLU A 449 -12.50 27.53 -3.98
N ARG A 450 -13.08 26.36 -4.32
CA ARG A 450 -13.88 25.58 -3.35
C ARG A 450 -13.03 25.14 -2.17
N GLN A 451 -11.80 24.70 -2.41
CA GLN A 451 -10.84 24.37 -1.36
C GLN A 451 -10.50 25.59 -0.49
N PHE A 452 -10.15 26.72 -1.10
CA PHE A 452 -9.88 27.98 -0.39
C PHE A 452 -11.06 28.38 0.51
N ARG A 453 -12.30 28.33 0.00
CA ARG A 453 -13.51 28.61 0.79
C ARG A 453 -13.64 27.66 1.98
N ARG A 454 -13.45 26.35 1.80
CA ARG A 454 -13.49 25.36 2.90
C ARG A 454 -12.44 25.65 3.97
N GLN A 455 -11.21 25.99 3.56
CA GLN A 455 -10.08 26.24 4.47
C GLN A 455 -10.21 27.55 5.26
N THR A 456 -10.88 28.57 4.69
CA THR A 456 -11.02 29.89 5.31
C THR A 456 -12.33 30.04 6.09
N SER A 457 -13.39 29.34 5.68
CA SER A 457 -14.68 29.35 6.41
C SER A 457 -14.61 28.61 7.75
N SER A 458 -13.78 27.58 7.85
CA SER A 458 -13.61 26.80 9.08
C SER A 458 -12.85 27.55 10.18
N GLY A 459 -12.07 28.58 9.83
CA GLY A 459 -11.39 29.47 10.78
C GLY A 459 -12.30 30.49 11.47
N LEU A 460 -13.55 30.67 11.00
CA LEU A 460 -14.53 31.59 11.58
C LEU A 460 -15.47 30.92 12.61
N LEU A 461 -15.34 29.61 12.83
CA LEU A 461 -16.15 28.82 13.78
C LEU A 461 -15.34 28.21 14.92
N GLY A 462 -14.08 28.65 15.12
CA GLY A 462 -13.22 28.26 16.24
C GLY A 462 -13.25 29.27 17.38
#